data_AF-A0A1Q6TYQ9-F1
#
_entry.id   AF-A0A1Q6TYQ9-F1
#
_cell.length_a   1.000
_cell.length_b   1.000
_cell.length_c   1.000
_cell.angle_alpha   90.00
_cell.angle_beta   90.00
_cell.angle_gamma   90.00
#
_symmetry.space_group_name_H-M   'P 1'
#
loop_
_entity.id
_entity.type
_entity.pdbx_description
1 polymer ?
#
loop_
_entity_poly.entity_id
_entity_poly.type
_entity_poly.pdbx_seq_one_letter_code
_entity_poly.pdbx_strand_id
1 'polypeptide(L)'
;MANVQLKNGYTKIVNNLLEQFFIRDFSPIQLRILLMLIRFSYGCNKKTAKIKPQNLFNTAYVYEGDIKRELKHLERNKVITCNFENKTFALNKNFDEWKISFHKLFDEEKFAKLLHINLSCGLSENLVDNEETEETENETLLPSKENLSCGLSENLVDNEEMKAGNTDAESNSGTPKESINKEKENNNKYIYNPDDSLKTTKEKIFKIDPYINPYKKIFTEEYEKIFKRDCFLNNAQHLKLVEIAAEIPNFKELIPTLVLKFSKITFDFDGVKKQPGLRWLLEDGNWAGVLSGEFDSNIEDTQIKGNKDDGYSY
;
A
#
# COMPACT_ATOMS: atom_id res chain seq x y z
N MET A 1 -21.11 -19.70 6.17
CA MET A 1 -19.67 -19.78 6.54
C MET A 1 -18.87 -20.15 5.30
N ALA A 2 -17.56 -19.84 5.24
CA ALA A 2 -16.72 -20.26 4.13
C ALA A 2 -16.32 -21.74 4.25
N ASN A 3 -16.39 -22.50 3.16
CA ASN A 3 -15.98 -23.91 3.13
C ASN A 3 -14.49 -24.02 2.78
N VAL A 4 -13.62 -23.87 3.79
CA VAL A 4 -12.17 -23.97 3.63
C VAL A 4 -11.71 -25.39 3.98
N GLN A 5 -11.56 -26.24 2.96
CA GLN A 5 -11.05 -27.60 3.09
C GLN A 5 -9.92 -27.83 2.09
N LEU A 6 -8.88 -28.58 2.48
CA LEU A 6 -7.77 -28.95 1.59
C LEU A 6 -8.22 -29.74 0.34
N LYS A 7 -9.38 -30.41 0.42
CA LYS A 7 -10.06 -31.07 -0.72
C LYS A 7 -10.43 -30.10 -1.85
N ASN A 8 -10.59 -28.81 -1.55
CA ASN A 8 -10.88 -27.76 -2.53
C ASN A 8 -9.60 -27.24 -3.23
N GLY A 9 -8.46 -27.87 -2.97
CA GLY A 9 -7.14 -27.53 -3.50
C GLY A 9 -6.29 -26.70 -2.54
N TYR A 10 -4.97 -26.81 -2.69
CA TYR A 10 -3.96 -26.02 -2.00
C TYR A 10 -2.88 -25.59 -3.00
N THR A 11 -2.05 -24.61 -2.64
CA THR A 11 -0.93 -24.17 -3.48
C THR A 11 0.38 -24.66 -2.89
N LYS A 12 1.05 -25.60 -3.54
CA LYS A 12 2.36 -26.11 -3.09
C LYS A 12 3.47 -25.14 -3.49
N ILE A 13 4.09 -24.50 -2.51
CA ILE A 13 5.27 -23.65 -2.64
C ILE A 13 6.35 -24.12 -1.65
N VAL A 14 7.62 -23.78 -1.91
CA VAL A 14 8.75 -24.10 -1.01
C VAL A 14 8.87 -22.99 0.03
N ASN A 15 9.06 -23.34 1.30
CA ASN A 15 9.13 -22.39 2.42
C ASN A 15 10.17 -21.28 2.17
N ASN A 16 11.41 -21.65 1.83
CA ASN A 16 12.51 -20.72 1.52
C ASN A 16 12.17 -19.67 0.44
N LEU A 17 11.22 -19.98 -0.47
CA LEU A 17 10.73 -19.08 -1.52
C LEU A 17 9.51 -18.26 -1.07
N LEU A 18 8.67 -18.82 -0.20
CA LEU A 18 7.57 -18.10 0.45
C LEU A 18 8.11 -17.01 1.40
N GLU A 19 9.18 -17.32 2.12
CA GLU A 19 9.90 -16.42 3.03
C GLU A 19 10.39 -15.15 2.33
N GLN A 20 10.90 -15.27 1.10
CA GLN A 20 11.39 -14.12 0.33
C GLN A 20 10.34 -13.01 0.14
N PHE A 21 9.04 -13.33 0.16
CA PHE A 21 7.96 -12.35 0.00
C PHE A 21 7.70 -11.50 1.24
N PHE A 22 8.04 -11.97 2.45
CA PHE A 22 7.80 -11.23 3.68
C PHE A 22 9.09 -10.70 4.35
N ILE A 23 10.27 -11.22 4.01
CA ILE A 23 11.55 -10.68 4.49
C ILE A 23 12.09 -9.53 3.61
N ARG A 24 11.53 -9.30 2.42
CA ARG A 24 11.97 -8.27 1.46
C ARG A 24 10.97 -7.13 1.31
N ASP A 25 11.48 -5.96 0.93
CA ASP A 25 10.74 -4.69 0.87
C ASP A 25 9.84 -4.59 -0.39
N PHE A 26 8.83 -5.48 -0.48
CA PHE A 26 7.83 -5.50 -1.55
C PHE A 26 6.68 -4.55 -1.26
N SER A 27 6.26 -3.78 -2.27
CA SER A 27 5.02 -3.00 -2.20
C SER A 27 3.78 -3.91 -2.04
N PRO A 28 2.74 -3.53 -1.28
CA PRO A 28 1.48 -4.27 -1.21
C PRO A 28 0.84 -4.58 -2.57
N ILE A 29 1.07 -3.73 -3.58
CA ILE A 29 0.62 -3.96 -4.96
C ILE A 29 1.44 -5.08 -5.62
N GLN A 30 2.75 -5.11 -5.40
CA GLN A 30 3.63 -6.16 -5.89
C GLN A 30 3.30 -7.51 -5.23
N LEU A 31 3.02 -7.53 -3.93
CA LEU A 31 2.55 -8.73 -3.22
C LEU A 31 1.22 -9.26 -3.79
N ARG A 32 0.25 -8.39 -4.11
CA ARG A 32 -0.99 -8.80 -4.80
C ARG A 32 -0.71 -9.46 -6.15
N ILE A 33 0.19 -8.88 -6.95
CA ILE A 33 0.62 -9.46 -8.24
C ILE A 33 1.30 -10.82 -8.04
N LEU A 34 2.23 -10.93 -7.08
CA LEU A 34 2.98 -12.17 -6.82
C LEU A 34 2.08 -13.28 -6.28
N LEU A 35 1.17 -12.99 -5.34
CA LEU A 35 0.17 -13.94 -4.83
C LEU A 35 -0.79 -14.40 -5.94
N MET A 36 -1.22 -13.49 -6.83
CA MET A 36 -2.02 -13.86 -8.01
C MET A 36 -1.23 -14.78 -8.95
N LEU A 37 0.03 -14.45 -9.25
CA LEU A 37 0.90 -15.30 -10.07
C LEU A 37 1.10 -16.68 -9.45
N ILE A 38 1.33 -16.77 -8.14
CA ILE A 38 1.45 -18.03 -7.39
C ILE A 38 0.16 -18.85 -7.48
N ARG A 39 -1.02 -18.21 -7.30
CA ARG A 39 -2.32 -18.89 -7.39
C ARG A 39 -2.61 -19.45 -8.78
N PHE A 40 -2.25 -18.76 -9.85
CA PHE A 40 -2.50 -19.17 -11.25
C PHE A 40 -1.34 -19.94 -11.91
N SER A 41 -0.21 -20.12 -11.21
CA SER A 41 0.88 -21.02 -11.61
C SER A 41 0.90 -22.25 -10.70
N TYR A 42 1.55 -22.15 -9.53
CA TYR A 42 1.70 -23.24 -8.57
C TYR A 42 0.35 -23.76 -8.05
N GLY A 43 -0.63 -22.89 -7.81
CA GLY A 43 -2.01 -23.28 -7.47
C GLY A 43 -2.81 -23.92 -8.61
N CYS A 44 -2.19 -24.06 -9.79
CA CYS A 44 -2.68 -24.80 -10.96
C CYS A 44 -1.67 -25.86 -11.41
N ASN A 45 -0.74 -26.28 -10.54
CA ASN A 45 0.34 -27.24 -10.79
C ASN A 45 1.25 -26.90 -11.99
N LYS A 46 1.44 -25.61 -12.28
CA LYS A 46 2.24 -25.09 -13.41
C LYS A 46 3.37 -24.20 -12.94
N LYS A 47 4.48 -24.16 -13.69
CA LYS A 47 5.62 -23.25 -13.43
C LYS A 47 5.36 -21.81 -13.92
N THR A 48 4.28 -21.59 -14.67
CA THR A 48 3.93 -20.31 -15.30
C THR A 48 2.43 -20.04 -15.17
N ALA A 49 2.06 -18.76 -15.09
CA ALA A 49 0.69 -18.26 -15.13
C ALA A 49 0.44 -17.57 -16.47
N LYS A 50 -0.67 -17.89 -17.14
CA LYS A 50 -1.08 -17.27 -18.42
C LYS A 50 -2.26 -16.33 -18.18
N ILE A 51 -2.02 -15.03 -18.28
CA ILE A 51 -2.97 -13.97 -17.88
C ILE A 51 -3.25 -13.08 -19.10
N LYS A 52 -4.16 -13.57 -19.96
CA LYS A 52 -4.60 -12.91 -21.21
C LYS A 52 -6.12 -12.65 -21.12
N PRO A 53 -6.61 -11.41 -21.27
CA PRO A 53 -5.85 -10.16 -21.41
C PRO A 53 -5.10 -9.74 -20.13
N GLN A 54 -4.14 -8.82 -20.27
CA GLN A 54 -3.24 -8.42 -19.17
C GLN A 54 -3.93 -7.57 -18.09
N ASN A 55 -5.08 -6.95 -18.38
CA ASN A 55 -5.87 -6.26 -17.36
C ASN A 55 -6.66 -7.21 -16.44
N LEU A 56 -6.57 -8.53 -16.62
CA LEU A 56 -7.08 -9.48 -15.62
C LEU A 56 -6.39 -9.34 -14.25
N PHE A 57 -5.20 -8.73 -14.15
CA PHE A 57 -4.62 -8.33 -12.85
C PHE A 57 -5.50 -7.33 -12.07
N ASN A 58 -6.47 -6.66 -12.70
CA ASN A 58 -7.50 -5.87 -12.01
C ASN A 58 -8.29 -6.72 -10.99
N THR A 59 -8.42 -8.04 -11.21
CA THR A 59 -9.08 -8.98 -10.28
C THR A 59 -8.34 -9.14 -8.94
N ALA A 60 -7.05 -8.79 -8.88
CA ALA A 60 -6.26 -8.72 -7.64
C ALA A 60 -6.27 -7.31 -7.02
N TYR A 61 -7.20 -6.44 -7.41
CA TYR A 61 -7.33 -5.04 -6.97
C TYR A 61 -6.04 -4.24 -7.24
N VAL A 62 -5.61 -4.22 -8.51
CA VAL A 62 -4.49 -3.43 -9.03
C VAL A 62 -4.98 -2.58 -10.21
N TYR A 63 -4.63 -1.29 -10.27
CA TYR A 63 -5.08 -0.41 -11.36
C TYR A 63 -4.24 -0.60 -12.63
N GLU A 64 -4.83 -0.34 -13.81
CA GLU A 64 -4.18 -0.60 -15.10
C GLU A 64 -2.88 0.19 -15.35
N GLY A 65 -2.76 1.38 -14.75
CA GLY A 65 -1.50 2.15 -14.74
C GLY A 65 -0.40 1.50 -13.91
N ASP A 66 -0.76 0.86 -12.79
CA ASP A 66 0.17 0.15 -11.91
C ASP A 66 0.61 -1.18 -12.52
N ILE A 67 -0.30 -1.97 -13.11
CA ILE A 67 -0.01 -3.30 -13.68
C ILE A 67 1.24 -3.26 -14.59
N LYS A 68 1.29 -2.31 -15.52
CA LYS A 68 2.42 -2.19 -16.47
C LYS A 68 3.71 -1.69 -15.82
N ARG A 69 3.61 -0.90 -14.74
CA ARG A 69 4.76 -0.37 -13.98
C ARG A 69 5.37 -1.46 -13.10
N GLU A 70 4.54 -2.12 -12.28
CA GLU A 70 4.97 -3.11 -11.31
C GLU A 70 5.49 -4.40 -11.97
N LEU A 71 4.86 -4.89 -13.04
CA LEU A 71 5.38 -6.05 -13.78
C LEU A 71 6.78 -5.79 -14.36
N LYS A 72 7.02 -4.58 -14.92
CA LYS A 72 8.34 -4.18 -15.42
C LYS A 72 9.35 -3.95 -14.29
N HIS A 73 8.90 -3.50 -13.12
CA HIS A 73 9.76 -3.35 -11.94
C HIS A 73 10.21 -4.72 -11.40
N LEU A 74 9.27 -5.64 -11.20
CA LEU A 74 9.55 -7.02 -10.76
C LEU A 74 10.44 -7.79 -11.75
N GLU A 75 10.24 -7.60 -13.05
CA GLU A 75 11.09 -8.16 -14.12
C GLU A 75 12.51 -7.58 -14.10
N ARG A 76 12.64 -6.24 -14.04
CA ARG A 76 13.94 -5.56 -13.93
C ARG A 76 14.72 -6.01 -12.70
N ASN A 77 14.01 -6.25 -11.59
CA ASN A 77 14.57 -6.72 -10.34
C ASN A 77 14.67 -8.26 -10.25
N LYS A 78 14.50 -8.98 -11.37
CA LYS A 78 14.69 -10.44 -11.51
C LYS A 78 13.77 -11.32 -10.65
N VAL A 79 12.68 -10.78 -10.11
CA VAL A 79 11.68 -11.53 -9.33
C VAL A 79 10.79 -12.39 -10.23
N ILE A 80 10.47 -11.90 -11.43
CA ILE A 80 9.63 -12.59 -12.41
C ILE A 80 10.22 -12.50 -13.82
N THR A 81 9.82 -13.44 -14.68
CA THR A 81 10.07 -13.39 -16.13
C THR A 81 8.74 -13.13 -16.84
N CYS A 82 8.67 -12.07 -17.67
CA CYS A 82 7.47 -11.71 -18.42
C CYS A 82 7.65 -12.02 -19.92
N ASN A 83 6.79 -12.87 -20.48
CA ASN A 83 6.58 -12.91 -21.94
C ASN A 83 5.33 -12.09 -22.27
N PHE A 84 5.54 -10.84 -22.70
CA PHE A 84 4.45 -9.88 -22.97
C PHE A 84 3.66 -10.17 -24.27
N GLU A 85 4.14 -11.05 -25.14
CA GLU A 85 3.44 -11.45 -26.38
C GLU A 85 2.40 -12.53 -26.06
N ASN A 86 2.87 -13.62 -25.45
CA ASN A 86 2.05 -14.76 -25.03
C ASN A 86 1.21 -14.49 -23.77
N LYS A 87 1.50 -13.38 -23.07
CA LYS A 87 0.96 -13.01 -21.75
C LYS A 87 1.17 -14.11 -20.71
N THR A 88 2.38 -14.65 -20.71
CA THR A 88 2.82 -15.72 -19.81
C THR A 88 3.86 -15.16 -18.85
N PHE A 89 3.68 -15.44 -17.57
CA PHE A 89 4.48 -14.91 -16.47
C PHE A 89 5.01 -16.07 -15.62
N ALA A 90 6.28 -16.01 -15.22
CA ALA A 90 6.92 -17.03 -14.39
C ALA A 90 7.59 -16.36 -13.19
N LEU A 91 7.57 -17.01 -12.03
CA LEU A 91 8.31 -16.54 -10.86
C LEU A 91 9.75 -17.09 -10.91
N ASN A 92 10.75 -16.22 -10.76
CA ASN A 92 12.14 -16.65 -10.72
C ASN A 92 12.40 -17.36 -9.38
N LYS A 93 12.85 -18.62 -9.44
CA LYS A 93 13.17 -19.40 -8.23
C LYS A 93 14.53 -19.05 -7.64
N ASN A 94 15.43 -18.46 -8.44
CA ASN A 94 16.74 -18.03 -7.96
C ASN A 94 16.60 -16.67 -7.25
N PHE A 95 16.28 -16.70 -5.97
CA PHE A 95 16.07 -15.48 -5.18
C PHE A 95 17.37 -14.71 -4.88
N ASP A 96 18.53 -15.31 -5.11
CA ASP A 96 19.83 -14.64 -5.00
C ASP A 96 20.03 -13.60 -6.14
N GLU A 97 19.32 -13.76 -7.26
CA GLU A 97 19.28 -12.75 -8.33
C GLU A 97 18.36 -11.56 -8.01
N TRP A 98 17.46 -11.67 -7.02
CA TRP A 98 16.41 -10.68 -6.79
C TRP A 98 16.99 -9.37 -6.24
N LYS A 99 16.84 -8.29 -7.01
CA LYS A 99 17.40 -6.96 -6.70
C LYS A 99 16.52 -6.14 -5.74
N ILE A 100 15.81 -6.80 -4.85
CA ILE A 100 14.96 -6.18 -3.82
C ILE A 100 15.60 -6.47 -2.47
N SER A 101 15.89 -5.39 -1.74
CA SER A 101 16.50 -5.43 -0.41
C SER A 101 15.61 -6.13 0.61
N PHE A 102 16.24 -6.67 1.65
CA PHE A 102 15.55 -7.05 2.87
C PHE A 102 14.81 -5.83 3.46
N HIS A 103 13.67 -6.07 4.09
CA HIS A 103 12.94 -5.04 4.79
C HIS A 103 13.72 -4.55 6.01
N LYS A 104 13.62 -3.26 6.35
CA LYS A 104 14.48 -2.59 7.37
C LYS A 104 14.35 -3.15 8.80
N LEU A 105 13.30 -3.93 9.06
CA LEU A 105 13.03 -4.59 10.34
C LEU A 105 13.28 -6.11 10.30
N PHE A 106 13.83 -6.64 9.20
CA PHE A 106 14.23 -8.05 9.13
C PHE A 106 15.49 -8.30 9.97
N ASP A 107 15.45 -9.40 10.72
CA ASP A 107 16.50 -9.82 11.65
C ASP A 107 16.57 -11.35 11.57
N GLU A 108 17.70 -11.85 11.06
CA GLU A 108 17.89 -13.27 10.75
C GLU A 108 17.97 -14.13 12.02
N GLU A 109 18.57 -13.62 13.10
CA GLU A 109 18.59 -14.31 14.39
C GLU A 109 17.19 -14.43 14.99
N LYS A 110 16.40 -13.35 14.99
CA LYS A 110 15.02 -13.36 15.49
C LYS A 110 14.14 -14.29 14.64
N PHE A 111 14.36 -14.31 13.33
CA PHE A 111 13.65 -15.23 12.43
C PHE A 111 14.03 -16.69 12.69
N ALA A 112 15.31 -17.01 12.83
CA ALA A 112 15.79 -18.36 13.16
C ALA A 112 15.28 -18.84 14.54
N LYS A 113 15.29 -17.97 15.55
CA LYS A 113 14.74 -18.24 16.90
C LYS A 113 13.23 -18.50 16.83
N LEU A 114 12.48 -17.72 16.06
CA LEU A 114 11.04 -17.94 15.83
C LEU A 114 10.77 -19.26 15.10
N LEU A 115 11.55 -19.59 14.07
CA LEU A 115 11.44 -20.85 13.34
C LEU A 115 11.73 -22.05 14.25
N HIS A 116 12.80 -21.99 15.05
CA HIS A 116 13.13 -23.02 16.05
C HIS A 116 11.95 -23.27 17.01
N ILE A 117 11.39 -22.21 17.60
CA ILE A 117 10.24 -22.32 18.52
C ILE A 117 9.05 -23.02 17.86
N ASN A 118 8.73 -22.69 16.61
CA ASN A 118 7.60 -23.31 15.89
C ASN A 118 7.87 -24.78 15.49
N LEU A 119 9.14 -25.18 15.33
CA LEU A 119 9.52 -26.56 15.08
C LEU A 119 9.57 -27.40 16.38
N SER A 120 10.07 -26.82 17.48
CA SER A 120 10.19 -27.51 18.78
C SER A 120 8.84 -27.67 19.49
N CYS A 121 7.91 -26.72 19.32
CA CYS A 121 6.59 -26.76 19.97
C CYS A 121 5.73 -27.98 19.57
N GLY A 122 6.05 -28.67 18.47
CA GLY A 122 5.36 -29.89 18.04
C GLY A 122 5.88 -31.20 18.66
N LEU A 123 6.92 -31.16 19.49
CA LEU A 123 7.60 -32.36 20.01
C LEU A 123 7.25 -32.72 21.46
N SER A 124 6.69 -31.79 22.24
CA SER A 124 6.51 -31.96 23.69
C SER A 124 5.26 -32.73 24.13
N GLU A 125 4.31 -33.03 23.24
CA GLU A 125 3.04 -33.70 23.62
C GLU A 125 3.13 -35.25 23.69
N ASN A 126 4.29 -35.86 23.43
CA ASN A 126 4.46 -37.33 23.44
C ASN A 126 5.65 -37.84 24.29
N LEU A 127 6.22 -37.01 25.16
CA LEU A 127 7.23 -37.44 26.14
C LEU A 127 6.74 -37.12 27.56
N VAL A 128 5.85 -38.00 28.04
CA VAL A 128 5.51 -38.12 29.46
C VAL A 128 6.60 -38.97 30.13
N ASP A 129 7.09 -38.47 31.26
CA ASP A 129 7.96 -39.13 32.25
C ASP A 129 9.25 -39.80 31.73
N ASN A 130 10.38 -39.12 31.96
CA ASN A 130 11.31 -39.51 33.03
C ASN A 130 12.20 -38.32 33.43
N GLU A 131 12.92 -38.47 34.54
CA GLU A 131 13.44 -37.36 35.36
C GLU A 131 14.89 -36.92 35.04
N GLU A 132 15.34 -35.97 35.86
CA GLU A 132 16.71 -35.55 36.15
C GLU A 132 17.41 -34.53 35.23
N THR A 133 17.83 -33.45 35.89
CA THR A 133 18.65 -32.36 35.40
C THR A 133 20.12 -32.74 35.42
N GLU A 134 20.84 -32.49 34.32
CA GLU A 134 22.27 -32.15 34.40
C GLU A 134 22.52 -30.85 33.62
N GLU A 135 23.24 -29.93 34.27
CA GLU A 135 23.82 -28.75 33.62
C GLU A 135 25.13 -29.18 32.94
N THR A 136 25.35 -28.80 31.68
CA THR A 136 26.72 -28.75 31.13
C THR A 136 26.83 -27.75 29.99
N GLU A 137 28.06 -27.29 29.78
CA GLU A 137 28.36 -26.10 28.99
C GLU A 137 28.56 -26.37 27.48
N ASN A 138 28.31 -25.34 26.68
CA ASN A 138 29.09 -24.97 25.49
C ASN A 138 29.62 -26.08 24.55
N GLU A 139 28.91 -26.37 23.45
CA GLU A 139 29.62 -26.68 22.19
C GLU A 139 28.87 -26.25 20.91
N THR A 140 29.62 -26.06 19.83
CA THR A 140 29.19 -25.33 18.63
C THR A 140 28.98 -26.27 17.44
N LEU A 141 27.73 -26.69 17.19
CA LEU A 141 27.41 -27.61 16.09
C LEU A 141 26.25 -27.11 15.20
N LEU A 142 26.59 -26.74 13.97
CA LEU A 142 25.66 -26.70 12.84
C LEU A 142 25.40 -28.14 12.35
N PRO A 143 24.14 -28.58 12.21
CA PRO A 143 23.84 -29.83 11.52
C PRO A 143 24.17 -29.71 10.03
N SER A 144 25.06 -30.59 9.56
CA SER A 144 25.44 -30.71 8.14
C SER A 144 24.26 -31.09 7.24
N LYS A 145 24.44 -30.91 5.93
CA LYS A 145 23.50 -31.43 4.92
C LYS A 145 23.52 -32.97 4.90
N GLU A 146 22.39 -33.49 4.38
CA GLU A 146 22.16 -34.82 3.81
C GLU A 146 21.51 -35.91 4.68
N ASN A 147 20.66 -36.70 4.00
CA ASN A 147 20.14 -38.03 4.36
C ASN A 147 19.15 -38.15 5.54
N LEU A 148 17.91 -37.71 5.29
CA LEU A 148 16.71 -38.33 5.89
C LEU A 148 16.03 -39.22 4.84
N SER A 149 16.14 -40.54 5.02
CA SER A 149 15.52 -41.55 4.15
C SER A 149 14.41 -42.28 4.88
N CYS A 150 13.16 -42.04 4.48
CA CYS A 150 12.01 -42.93 4.67
C CYS A 150 10.82 -42.39 3.84
N GLY A 151 10.00 -43.20 3.17
CA GLY A 151 10.06 -44.65 3.09
C GLY A 151 8.71 -45.28 2.70
N LEU A 152 8.08 -44.84 1.61
CA LEU A 152 6.88 -45.49 1.06
C LEU A 152 6.91 -45.59 -0.47
N SER A 153 6.80 -46.84 -0.93
CA SER A 153 6.39 -47.28 -2.26
C SER A 153 4.89 -46.96 -2.50
N GLU A 154 4.32 -47.02 -3.72
CA GLU A 154 4.84 -47.55 -4.98
C GLU A 154 4.23 -46.86 -6.23
N ASN A 155 5.01 -46.83 -7.32
CA ASN A 155 4.65 -46.86 -8.75
C ASN A 155 3.32 -46.25 -9.27
N LEU A 156 3.43 -45.44 -10.34
CA LEU A 156 3.13 -45.90 -11.71
C LEU A 156 3.65 -44.91 -12.80
N VAL A 157 4.72 -45.33 -13.49
CA VAL A 157 4.94 -45.33 -14.96
C VAL A 157 4.75 -44.02 -15.77
N ASP A 158 5.86 -43.54 -16.34
CA ASP A 158 6.19 -43.26 -17.76
C ASP A 158 5.06 -42.89 -18.76
N ASN A 159 5.26 -42.05 -19.79
CA ASN A 159 6.50 -41.50 -20.39
C ASN A 159 6.25 -40.00 -20.81
N GLU A 160 6.83 -39.29 -21.79
CA GLU A 160 7.76 -39.54 -22.91
C GLU A 160 8.48 -38.23 -23.33
N GLU A 161 9.57 -38.32 -24.10
CA GLU A 161 10.14 -37.19 -24.85
C GLU A 161 9.63 -37.15 -26.29
N MET A 162 9.41 -35.97 -26.88
CA MET A 162 9.56 -35.78 -28.34
C MET A 162 10.24 -34.45 -28.69
N LYS A 163 11.04 -34.50 -29.77
CA LYS A 163 11.75 -33.36 -30.39
C LYS A 163 11.26 -33.18 -31.85
N ALA A 164 11.74 -32.10 -32.47
CA ALA A 164 11.54 -31.71 -33.88
C ALA A 164 10.12 -31.23 -34.27
N GLY A 165 9.97 -30.37 -35.28
CA GLY A 165 11.02 -29.56 -35.91
C GLY A 165 10.61 -28.88 -37.23
N ASN A 166 11.21 -27.71 -37.48
CA ASN A 166 11.51 -27.08 -38.78
C ASN A 166 10.39 -26.72 -39.81
N THR A 167 10.70 -25.65 -40.58
CA THR A 167 10.20 -25.30 -41.94
C THR A 167 8.69 -25.03 -42.15
N ASP A 168 8.23 -24.21 -43.10
CA ASP A 168 8.82 -23.09 -43.87
C ASP A 168 7.70 -22.30 -44.57
N ALA A 169 7.99 -21.05 -44.98
CA ALA A 169 7.31 -20.31 -46.07
C ALA A 169 5.77 -20.03 -45.96
N GLU A 170 5.13 -19.28 -46.87
CA GLU A 170 5.42 -17.94 -47.43
C GLU A 170 4.13 -17.40 -48.10
N SER A 171 3.92 -16.08 -48.16
CA SER A 171 2.75 -15.42 -48.81
C SER A 171 1.39 -15.73 -48.12
N ASN A 172 0.23 -15.10 -48.38
CA ASN A 172 -0.20 -13.85 -49.03
C ASN A 172 -1.64 -13.55 -48.53
N SER A 173 -2.26 -12.37 -48.59
CA SER A 173 -1.84 -10.98 -48.91
C SER A 173 -3.00 -10.02 -48.59
N GLY A 174 -2.74 -8.78 -48.19
CA GLY A 174 -3.72 -7.68 -48.32
C GLY A 174 -3.98 -6.81 -47.09
N THR A 175 -3.42 -5.59 -47.09
CA THR A 175 -4.05 -4.41 -46.47
C THR A 175 -4.86 -3.67 -47.53
N PRO A 176 -5.94 -2.99 -47.15
CA PRO A 176 -5.87 -1.51 -47.26
C PRO A 176 -5.94 -0.81 -45.89
N LYS A 177 -5.62 0.49 -45.91
CA LYS A 177 -5.82 1.42 -44.78
C LYS A 177 -7.17 2.10 -44.97
N GLU A 178 -7.83 2.48 -43.88
CA GLU A 178 -8.60 3.73 -43.88
C GLU A 178 -8.59 4.39 -42.50
N SER A 179 -9.07 5.63 -42.41
CA SER A 179 -8.57 6.61 -41.43
C SER A 179 -9.68 7.34 -40.68
N ILE A 180 -9.44 7.55 -39.38
CA ILE A 180 -9.95 8.66 -38.55
C ILE A 180 -11.47 8.88 -38.56
N ASN A 181 -12.06 8.74 -37.37
CA ASN A 181 -12.95 9.79 -36.91
C ASN A 181 -12.74 10.10 -35.42
N LYS A 182 -12.94 11.37 -35.05
CA LYS A 182 -12.87 11.85 -33.68
C LYS A 182 -14.26 12.32 -33.27
N GLU A 183 -14.86 11.71 -32.27
CA GLU A 183 -15.92 12.37 -31.51
C GLU A 183 -15.59 12.31 -30.01
N LYS A 184 -15.91 13.41 -29.32
CA LYS A 184 -15.84 13.51 -27.87
C LYS A 184 -17.27 13.43 -27.36
N GLU A 185 -17.54 12.53 -26.42
CA GLU A 185 -18.57 12.81 -25.42
C GLU A 185 -18.00 12.60 -24.02
N ASN A 186 -18.09 13.66 -23.21
CA ASN A 186 -17.95 13.55 -21.77
C ASN A 186 -19.27 13.00 -21.24
N ASN A 187 -19.25 11.92 -20.46
CA ASN A 187 -20.18 11.74 -19.34
C ASN A 187 -19.75 10.54 -18.48
N ASN A 188 -19.41 10.81 -17.22
CA ASN A 188 -19.76 9.88 -16.16
C ASN A 188 -20.03 10.65 -14.87
N LYS A 189 -21.30 10.59 -14.45
CA LYS A 189 -21.92 11.45 -13.46
C LYS A 189 -21.98 10.69 -12.15
N TYR A 190 -21.03 10.91 -11.25
CA TYR A 190 -21.05 10.27 -9.93
C TYR A 190 -22.25 10.76 -9.11
N ILE A 191 -23.26 9.90 -9.01
CA ILE A 191 -24.45 10.14 -8.20
C ILE A 191 -24.08 9.91 -6.73
N TYR A 192 -24.15 10.99 -5.96
CA TYR A 192 -24.14 10.95 -4.50
C TYR A 192 -25.59 11.09 -4.02
N ASN A 193 -26.08 10.12 -3.25
CA ASN A 193 -27.41 10.15 -2.64
C ASN A 193 -27.28 10.48 -1.14
N PRO A 194 -27.56 11.72 -0.71
CA PRO A 194 -27.67 12.07 0.69
C PRO A 194 -29.13 12.03 1.14
N ASP A 195 -29.66 10.85 1.45
CA ASP A 195 -30.84 10.70 2.29
C ASP A 195 -30.96 9.25 2.79
N ASP A 196 -30.43 9.01 4.00
CA ASP A 196 -31.10 8.13 4.96
C ASP A 196 -30.78 8.57 6.40
N SER A 197 -31.84 8.91 7.13
CA SER A 197 -31.83 9.29 8.55
C SER A 197 -33.26 9.06 9.04
N LEU A 198 -33.53 8.48 10.21
CA LEU A 198 -32.78 8.51 11.47
C LEU A 198 -33.29 7.38 12.41
N LYS A 199 -32.63 7.19 13.58
CA LYS A 199 -33.02 6.34 14.74
C LYS A 199 -32.70 4.82 14.58
N THR A 200 -32.34 4.07 15.64
CA THR A 200 -32.30 4.37 17.08
C THR A 200 -31.17 3.62 17.83
N THR A 201 -30.66 4.26 18.90
CA THR A 201 -30.09 3.68 20.14
C THR A 201 -29.10 2.50 20.08
N LYS A 202 -27.79 2.80 20.02
CA LYS A 202 -26.75 2.42 21.02
C LYS A 202 -25.37 2.91 20.56
N GLU A 203 -24.48 3.15 21.50
CA GLU A 203 -23.16 3.75 21.26
C GLU A 203 -22.24 2.83 20.44
N LYS A 204 -22.21 3.05 19.13
CA LYS A 204 -21.11 2.59 18.28
C LYS A 204 -20.03 3.67 18.26
N ILE A 205 -18.89 3.36 18.87
CA ILE A 205 -17.63 4.05 18.58
C ILE A 205 -17.35 3.82 17.09
N PHE A 206 -17.63 4.81 16.26
CA PHE A 206 -17.24 4.78 14.85
C PHE A 206 -15.72 4.81 14.80
N LYS A 207 -15.10 3.68 14.45
CA LYS A 207 -13.74 3.68 13.93
C LYS A 207 -13.77 4.46 12.62
N ILE A 208 -13.36 5.72 12.67
CA ILE A 208 -13.16 6.56 11.50
C ILE A 208 -12.16 5.81 10.60
N ASP A 209 -12.54 5.57 9.35
CA ASP A 209 -11.65 4.96 8.37
C ASP A 209 -10.47 5.93 8.15
N PRO A 210 -9.19 5.51 8.35
CA PRO A 210 -8.02 6.38 8.17
C PRO A 210 -7.93 7.05 6.80
N TYR A 211 -8.60 6.50 5.78
CA TYR A 211 -8.63 7.05 4.42
C TYR A 211 -9.88 7.92 4.15
N ILE A 212 -10.91 7.87 5.00
CA ILE A 212 -12.06 8.78 4.96
C ILE A 212 -11.83 9.87 6.01
N ASN A 213 -11.02 10.88 5.65
CA ASN A 213 -10.86 12.08 6.46
C ASN A 213 -12.01 13.07 6.19
N PRO A 214 -13.00 13.24 7.09
CA PRO A 214 -14.11 14.18 6.87
C PRO A 214 -13.67 15.65 7.06
N TYR A 215 -12.60 15.89 7.82
CA TYR A 215 -12.04 17.21 8.09
C TYR A 215 -11.32 17.78 6.88
N LYS A 216 -10.76 16.94 5.99
CA LYS A 216 -10.13 17.35 4.72
C LYS A 216 -11.04 18.31 3.96
N LYS A 217 -12.27 17.88 3.66
CA LYS A 217 -13.21 18.66 2.83
C LYS A 217 -13.54 20.01 3.48
N ILE A 218 -13.79 20.02 4.78
CA ILE A 218 -14.13 21.23 5.54
C ILE A 218 -12.93 22.19 5.55
N PHE A 219 -11.72 21.67 5.81
CA PHE A 219 -10.50 22.47 5.81
C PHE A 219 -10.18 23.05 4.42
N THR A 220 -10.33 22.27 3.34
CA THR A 220 -10.13 22.79 1.98
C THR A 220 -11.16 23.86 1.63
N GLU A 221 -12.45 23.65 1.97
CA GLU A 221 -13.52 24.62 1.71
C GLU A 221 -13.34 25.94 2.49
N GLU A 222 -12.97 25.91 3.77
CA GLU A 222 -12.68 27.14 4.53
C GLU A 222 -11.40 27.85 4.04
N TYR A 223 -10.37 27.09 3.68
CA TYR A 223 -9.14 27.64 3.10
C TYR A 223 -9.40 28.32 1.75
N GLU A 224 -10.18 27.71 0.87
CA GLU A 224 -10.54 28.27 -0.43
C GLU A 224 -11.40 29.53 -0.30
N LYS A 225 -12.35 29.58 0.65
CA LYS A 225 -13.13 30.80 0.97
C LYS A 225 -12.25 31.96 1.40
N ILE A 226 -11.28 31.70 2.28
CA ILE A 226 -10.47 32.75 2.94
C ILE A 226 -9.30 33.19 2.04
N PHE A 227 -8.61 32.25 1.39
CA PHE A 227 -7.42 32.54 0.56
C PHE A 227 -7.70 32.70 -0.93
N LYS A 228 -8.92 32.38 -1.42
CA LYS A 228 -9.31 32.46 -2.83
C LYS A 228 -8.36 31.68 -3.77
N ARG A 229 -7.83 30.57 -3.28
CA ARG A 229 -6.91 29.65 -3.98
C ARG A 229 -7.14 28.21 -3.53
N ASP A 230 -7.03 27.26 -4.46
CA ASP A 230 -7.17 25.82 -4.27
C ASP A 230 -6.30 25.29 -3.12
N CYS A 231 -6.85 24.41 -2.28
CA CYS A 231 -6.16 23.88 -1.11
C CYS A 231 -5.57 22.47 -1.35
N PHE A 232 -4.36 22.43 -1.92
CA PHE A 232 -3.63 21.17 -2.15
C PHE A 232 -2.87 20.71 -0.90
N LEU A 233 -3.52 19.82 -0.13
CA LEU A 233 -2.92 19.14 1.01
C LEU A 233 -2.17 17.86 0.58
N ASN A 234 -1.01 17.60 1.18
CA ASN A 234 -0.23 16.37 0.99
C ASN A 234 -0.71 15.23 1.93
N ASN A 235 -0.18 14.00 1.76
CA ASN A 235 -0.61 12.85 2.58
C ASN A 235 -0.25 12.96 4.07
N ALA A 236 0.86 13.61 4.43
CA ALA A 236 1.21 13.86 5.83
C ALA A 236 0.26 14.87 6.47
N GLN A 237 -0.11 15.94 5.75
CA GLN A 237 -1.11 16.92 6.17
C GLN A 237 -2.51 16.31 6.29
N HIS A 238 -2.85 15.33 5.43
CA HIS A 238 -4.08 14.55 5.58
C HIS A 238 -4.11 13.68 6.83
N LEU A 239 -2.99 13.05 7.20
CA LEU A 239 -2.88 12.29 8.45
C LEU A 239 -2.92 13.23 9.67
N LYS A 240 -2.18 14.35 9.63
CA LYS A 240 -2.20 15.36 10.70
C LYS A 240 -3.59 15.91 10.97
N LEU A 241 -4.41 16.19 9.95
CA LEU A 241 -5.82 16.59 10.16
C LEU A 241 -6.70 15.51 10.83
N VAL A 242 -6.31 14.22 10.80
CA VAL A 242 -6.98 13.15 11.55
C VAL A 242 -6.42 13.03 12.96
N GLU A 243 -5.10 13.19 13.15
CA GLU A 243 -4.44 13.21 14.47
C GLU A 243 -4.99 14.36 15.34
N ILE A 244 -5.04 15.59 14.81
CA ILE A 244 -5.58 16.77 15.50
C ILE A 244 -7.07 16.58 15.86
N ALA A 245 -7.82 15.87 15.01
CA ALA A 245 -9.23 15.54 15.27
C ALA A 245 -9.43 14.45 16.34
N ALA A 246 -8.41 13.64 16.62
CA ALA A 246 -8.41 12.69 17.74
C ALA A 246 -7.98 13.38 19.05
N GLU A 247 -7.12 14.41 18.98
CA GLU A 247 -6.69 15.21 20.12
C GLU A 247 -7.75 16.23 20.59
N ILE A 248 -8.49 16.87 19.67
CA ILE A 248 -9.56 17.83 20.01
C ILE A 248 -10.94 17.31 19.59
N PRO A 249 -11.83 16.94 20.54
CA PRO A 249 -13.18 16.44 20.24
C PRO A 249 -14.02 17.34 19.32
N ASN A 250 -13.90 18.66 19.47
CA ASN A 250 -14.66 19.64 18.70
C ASN A 250 -13.89 20.24 17.51
N PHE A 251 -12.79 19.61 17.04
CA PHE A 251 -11.92 20.17 15.99
C PHE A 251 -12.68 20.68 14.76
N LYS A 252 -13.74 19.96 14.35
CA LYS A 252 -14.62 20.30 13.21
C LYS A 252 -15.13 21.74 13.26
N GLU A 253 -15.47 22.23 14.45
CA GLU A 253 -16.06 23.56 14.68
C GLU A 253 -14.98 24.65 14.80
N LEU A 254 -13.74 24.25 15.10
CA LEU A 254 -12.59 25.14 15.22
C LEU A 254 -11.86 25.39 13.90
N ILE A 255 -12.08 24.56 12.86
CA ILE A 255 -11.45 24.71 11.54
C ILE A 255 -11.64 26.12 10.93
N PRO A 256 -12.85 26.73 10.90
CA PRO A 256 -13.01 28.09 10.38
C PRO A 256 -12.17 29.12 11.16
N THR A 257 -12.15 29.03 12.49
CA THR A 257 -11.37 29.91 13.38
C THR A 257 -9.86 29.73 13.19
N LEU A 258 -9.40 28.48 13.06
CA LEU A 258 -8.00 28.12 12.78
C LEU A 258 -7.52 28.75 11.48
N VAL A 259 -8.27 28.57 10.39
CA VAL A 259 -7.93 29.11 9.06
C VAL A 259 -8.01 30.65 9.06
N LEU A 260 -8.99 31.25 9.75
CA LEU A 260 -9.15 32.71 9.85
C LEU A 260 -8.07 33.40 10.71
N LYS A 261 -7.55 32.75 11.75
CA LYS A 261 -6.36 33.24 12.47
C LYS A 261 -5.10 33.07 11.61
N PHE A 262 -4.89 31.87 11.06
CA PHE A 262 -3.75 31.55 10.19
C PHE A 262 -3.65 32.49 8.97
N SER A 263 -4.77 32.94 8.40
CA SER A 263 -4.76 33.87 7.26
C SER A 263 -4.20 35.26 7.58
N LYS A 264 -4.11 35.65 8.86
CA LYS A 264 -3.60 36.96 9.31
C LYS A 264 -2.20 36.92 9.91
N ILE A 265 -1.70 35.74 10.27
CA ILE A 265 -0.37 35.58 10.87
C ILE A 265 0.71 35.86 9.80
N THR A 266 1.64 36.74 10.12
CA THR A 266 2.84 37.01 9.33
C THR A 266 4.08 37.05 10.22
N PHE A 267 5.22 36.65 9.64
CA PHE A 267 6.52 36.72 10.28
C PHE A 267 7.47 37.55 9.41
N ASP A 268 8.25 38.42 10.05
CA ASP A 268 9.24 39.25 9.38
C ASP A 268 10.55 38.48 9.21
N PHE A 269 10.90 38.18 7.95
CA PHE A 269 12.18 37.57 7.59
C PHE A 269 12.99 38.56 6.76
N ASP A 270 14.10 39.06 7.33
CA ASP A 270 15.00 40.04 6.71
C ASP A 270 14.28 41.33 6.25
N GLY A 271 13.34 41.81 7.07
CA GLY A 271 12.49 42.97 6.77
C GLY A 271 11.35 42.69 5.78
N VAL A 272 11.19 41.45 5.32
CA VAL A 272 10.09 41.04 4.43
C VAL A 272 9.07 40.21 5.20
N LYS A 273 7.89 40.81 5.41
CA LYS A 273 6.66 40.15 5.86
C LYS A 273 6.35 38.93 5.00
N LYS A 274 6.29 37.73 5.58
CA LYS A 274 5.88 36.50 4.89
C LYS A 274 4.88 35.71 5.73
N GLN A 275 3.90 35.11 5.07
CA GLN A 275 2.95 34.21 5.70
C GLN A 275 3.55 32.78 5.82
N PRO A 276 3.38 32.08 6.95
CA PRO A 276 3.75 30.67 7.06
C PRO A 276 2.96 29.76 6.10
N GLY A 277 3.52 28.59 5.77
CA GLY A 277 2.88 27.60 4.91
C GLY A 277 2.04 26.55 5.66
N LEU A 278 1.25 25.76 4.93
CA LEU A 278 0.46 24.66 5.49
C LEU A 278 1.29 23.61 6.23
N ARG A 279 2.57 23.42 5.85
CA ARG A 279 3.55 22.61 6.58
C ARG A 279 3.76 23.13 8.01
N TRP A 280 4.03 24.43 8.16
CA TRP A 280 4.21 25.07 9.46
C TRP A 280 2.97 24.92 10.34
N LEU A 281 1.78 25.08 9.75
CA LEU A 281 0.52 24.95 10.49
C LEU A 281 0.24 23.51 10.95
N LEU A 282 0.39 22.52 10.07
CA LEU A 282 -0.13 21.17 10.27
C LEU A 282 0.95 20.13 10.59
N GLU A 283 2.08 20.15 9.89
CA GLU A 283 3.16 19.16 10.06
C GLU A 283 4.05 19.53 11.27
N ASP A 284 4.41 20.81 11.37
CA ASP A 284 5.28 21.34 12.44
C ASP A 284 4.49 21.67 13.74
N GLY A 285 3.18 21.37 13.80
CA GLY A 285 2.36 21.39 15.02
C GLY A 285 1.76 22.73 15.47
N ASN A 286 2.05 23.84 14.78
CA ASN A 286 1.72 25.19 15.25
C ASN A 286 0.21 25.51 15.31
N TRP A 287 -0.68 24.66 14.76
CA TRP A 287 -2.13 24.78 14.89
C TRP A 287 -2.61 24.98 16.34
N ALA A 288 -1.91 24.40 17.32
CA ALA A 288 -2.25 24.51 18.73
C ALA A 288 -2.02 25.94 19.25
N GLY A 289 -0.86 26.51 18.95
CA GLY A 289 -0.52 27.91 19.23
C GLY A 289 -1.42 28.91 18.49
N VAL A 290 -1.82 28.59 17.25
CA VAL A 290 -2.78 29.42 16.49
C VAL A 290 -4.15 29.43 17.17
N LEU A 291 -4.65 28.28 17.63
CA LEU A 291 -5.94 28.23 18.36
C LEU A 291 -5.87 28.91 19.73
N SER A 292 -4.81 28.67 20.51
CA SER A 292 -4.65 29.23 21.86
C SER A 292 -4.33 30.73 21.88
N GLY A 293 -3.81 31.28 20.78
CA GLY A 293 -3.44 32.69 20.64
C GLY A 293 -1.98 33.02 20.92
N GLU A 294 -1.10 32.01 20.96
CA GLU A 294 0.36 32.17 21.09
C GLU A 294 0.95 33.09 20.00
N PHE A 295 0.37 33.04 18.80
CA PHE A 295 0.78 33.86 17.64
C PHE A 295 -0.11 35.09 17.40
N ASP A 296 -0.96 35.49 18.35
CA ASP A 296 -1.83 36.66 18.18
C ASP A 296 -1.04 37.99 18.13
N SER A 297 0.21 37.99 18.65
CA SER A 297 1.20 39.07 18.46
C SER A 297 1.76 39.18 17.03
N ASN A 298 1.58 38.14 16.20
CA ASN A 298 2.00 38.07 14.80
C ASN A 298 0.84 38.26 13.81
N ILE A 299 -0.37 38.52 14.31
CA ILE A 299 -1.52 38.90 13.50
C ILE A 299 -1.34 40.34 13.00
N GLU A 300 -1.48 40.55 11.68
CA GLU A 300 -1.64 41.91 11.16
C GLU A 300 -3.04 42.43 11.51
N ASP A 301 -3.08 43.36 12.45
CA ASP A 301 -4.28 44.13 12.76
C ASP A 301 -4.64 45.01 11.55
N THR A 302 -5.54 44.51 10.71
CA THR A 302 -6.23 45.30 9.69
C THR A 302 -7.16 46.30 10.38
N GLN A 303 -6.56 47.36 10.93
CA GLN A 303 -7.24 48.55 11.42
C GLN A 303 -8.21 49.04 10.36
N ILE A 304 -9.50 48.82 10.60
CA ILE A 304 -10.55 49.41 9.78
C ILE A 304 -10.41 50.92 9.97
N LYS A 305 -9.91 51.62 8.96
CA LYS A 305 -9.98 53.09 8.91
C LYS A 305 -11.45 53.49 8.85
N GLY A 306 -12.06 53.65 10.03
CA GLY A 306 -13.33 54.33 10.17
C GLY A 306 -13.12 55.77 9.70
N ASN A 307 -13.78 56.15 8.60
CA ASN A 307 -13.76 57.53 8.14
C ASN A 307 -14.50 58.42 9.15
N LYS A 308 -13.74 58.99 10.07
CA LYS A 308 -14.00 60.29 10.69
C LYS A 308 -12.80 61.17 10.41
N ASP A 309 -13.01 62.18 9.59
CA ASP A 309 -12.72 63.58 9.91
C ASP A 309 -13.11 64.44 8.69
N ASP A 310 -14.36 64.89 8.71
CA ASP A 310 -14.68 66.29 8.99
C ASP A 310 -13.77 67.36 8.33
N GLY A 311 -14.11 67.74 7.10
CA GLY A 311 -13.98 69.12 6.59
C GLY A 311 -12.63 69.56 5.98
N TYR A 312 -12.70 70.14 4.77
CA TYR A 312 -12.65 71.60 4.64
C TYR A 312 -13.03 72.07 3.21
N SER A 313 -13.82 73.15 3.17
CA SER A 313 -13.94 74.20 2.14
C SER A 313 -13.44 73.95 0.70
N TYR A 314 -14.36 74.04 -0.26
CA TYR A 314 -14.45 75.20 -1.18
C TYR A 314 -15.90 75.43 -1.63
#